data_AF-A0A1N6EP71-F1
#
_entry.id   AF-A0A1N6EP71-F1
#
_cell.length_a   1.000
_cell.length_b   1.000
_cell.length_c   1.000
_cell.angle_alpha   90.00
_cell.angle_beta   90.00
_cell.angle_gamma   90.00
#
_symmetry.space_group_name_H-M   'P 1'
#
loop_
_entity.id
_entity.type
_entity.pdbx_description
1 polymer ?
#
loop_
_entity_poly.entity_id
_entity_poly.type
_entity_poly.pdbx_seq_one_letter_code
_entity_poly.pdbx_strand_id
1 'polypeptide(L)'
;MPVMKTFSTTLLAAALAAGTGLPAFAQAGNFGLELNAARDVGEGCRLTYVATNNTGEGLEKASYEVAVFDQDGVVSRLLILEFGQLQADKTKVVQFDLADMACSNISRLLVNSVSECVGAGGASPDCMSGLTTSSRAEIQFGL
;
A
#
# COMPACT_ATOMS: atom_id res chain seq x y z
N MET A 1 37.65 76.20 -23.03
CA MET A 1 37.74 76.40 -21.56
C MET A 1 36.71 75.48 -20.89
N PRO A 2 36.97 75.02 -19.65
CA PRO A 2 36.84 73.61 -19.18
C PRO A 2 35.39 73.11 -18.92
N VAL A 3 35.10 71.83 -18.58
CA VAL A 3 35.91 70.81 -17.87
C VAL A 3 35.68 69.36 -18.36
N MET A 4 36.71 68.50 -18.23
CA MET A 4 36.66 67.02 -18.24
C MET A 4 35.89 66.48 -17.04
N LYS A 5 35.01 65.47 -17.21
CA LYS A 5 34.67 64.56 -16.09
C LYS A 5 34.25 63.16 -16.56
N THR A 6 35.19 62.22 -16.43
CA THR A 6 35.00 60.78 -16.59
C THR A 6 34.18 60.22 -15.44
N PHE A 7 33.14 59.42 -15.73
CA PHE A 7 32.61 58.43 -14.79
C PHE A 7 32.22 57.17 -15.57
N SER A 8 32.84 56.05 -15.22
CA SER A 8 32.57 54.73 -15.79
C SER A 8 31.82 53.91 -14.75
N THR A 9 30.62 53.43 -15.09
CA THR A 9 29.86 52.52 -14.22
C THR A 9 29.10 51.48 -15.05
N THR A 10 29.78 50.36 -15.27
CA THR A 10 29.30 48.97 -15.32
C THR A 10 27.81 48.71 -15.62
N LEU A 11 27.53 47.99 -16.71
CA LEU A 11 26.25 47.30 -16.92
C LEU A 11 26.03 46.24 -15.83
N LEU A 12 24.79 46.14 -15.32
CA LEU A 12 24.31 44.92 -14.67
C LEU A 12 22.86 44.64 -15.09
N ALA A 13 22.66 43.56 -15.85
CA ALA A 13 21.34 43.14 -16.30
C ALA A 13 20.61 42.39 -15.18
N ALA A 14 19.49 42.92 -14.70
CA ALA A 14 18.62 42.23 -13.76
C ALA A 14 17.65 41.31 -14.53
N ALA A 15 17.98 40.03 -14.62
CA ALA A 15 17.12 39.03 -15.25
C ALA A 15 15.88 38.73 -14.38
N LEU A 16 14.69 38.76 -14.99
CA LEU A 16 13.44 38.34 -14.33
C LEU A 16 13.43 36.81 -14.17
N ALA A 17 13.77 36.32 -12.98
CA ALA A 17 13.52 34.93 -12.59
C ALA A 17 12.07 34.79 -12.11
N ALA A 18 11.12 34.69 -13.04
CA ALA A 18 9.75 34.33 -12.74
C ALA A 18 9.69 32.85 -12.32
N GLY A 19 9.68 32.60 -11.01
CA GLY A 19 9.60 31.26 -10.44
C GLY A 19 8.23 30.62 -10.68
N THR A 20 8.07 29.94 -11.81
CA THR A 20 6.92 29.06 -12.05
C THR A 20 7.04 27.82 -11.17
N GLY A 21 6.49 27.89 -9.96
CA GLY A 21 6.34 26.72 -9.09
C GLY A 21 5.48 25.68 -9.80
N LEU A 22 6.08 24.55 -10.17
CA LEU A 22 5.33 23.39 -10.65
C LEU A 22 4.44 22.88 -9.50
N PRO A 23 3.18 22.49 -9.76
CA PRO A 23 2.35 21.87 -8.73
C PRO A 23 3.00 20.54 -8.32
N ALA A 24 3.35 20.43 -7.05
CA ALA A 24 3.71 19.15 -6.47
C ALA A 24 2.46 18.27 -6.43
N PHE A 25 2.36 17.31 -7.34
CA PHE A 25 1.34 16.27 -7.25
C PHE A 25 1.59 15.47 -5.98
N ALA A 26 0.67 15.56 -5.02
CA ALA A 26 0.65 14.66 -3.88
C ALA A 26 0.51 13.23 -4.43
N GLN A 27 1.52 12.40 -4.17
CA GLN A 27 1.47 11.00 -4.55
C GLN A 27 0.36 10.35 -3.74
N ALA A 28 -0.65 9.77 -4.41
CA ALA A 28 -1.74 9.09 -3.73
C ALA A 28 -1.16 8.00 -2.83
N GLY A 29 -1.55 8.03 -1.55
CA GLY A 29 -1.12 7.04 -0.58
C GLY A 29 -1.62 5.65 -0.94
N ASN A 30 -0.93 4.61 -0.48
CA ASN A 30 -1.31 3.22 -0.76
C ASN A 30 -1.46 2.40 0.52
N PHE A 31 -2.19 1.29 0.39
CA PHE A 31 -2.20 0.22 1.38
C PHE A 31 -1.54 -1.00 0.75
N GLY A 32 -0.41 -1.43 1.30
CA GLY A 32 0.35 -2.57 0.80
C GLY A 32 0.02 -3.84 1.57
N LEU A 33 -0.33 -4.92 0.88
CA LEU A 33 -0.46 -6.27 1.43
C LEU A 33 0.54 -7.22 0.74
N GLU A 34 1.55 -7.69 1.49
CA GLU A 34 2.48 -8.72 1.01
C GLU A 34 2.15 -10.07 1.66
N LEU A 35 1.91 -11.11 0.87
CA LEU A 35 2.01 -12.49 1.33
C LEU A 35 3.49 -12.85 1.48
N ASN A 36 4.01 -12.73 2.69
CA ASN A 36 5.44 -12.83 2.99
C ASN A 36 5.92 -14.28 3.11
N ALA A 37 5.09 -15.17 3.65
CA ALA A 37 5.40 -16.60 3.75
C ALA A 37 4.14 -17.46 3.81
N ALA A 38 4.26 -18.71 3.34
CA ALA A 38 3.32 -19.80 3.59
C ALA A 38 4.10 -20.99 4.17
N ARG A 39 3.56 -21.65 5.22
CA ARG A 39 4.17 -22.81 5.89
C ARG A 39 3.11 -23.79 6.34
N ASP A 40 3.30 -25.08 6.06
CA ASP A 40 2.42 -26.12 6.61
C ASP A 40 2.55 -26.19 8.13
N VAL A 41 1.41 -26.30 8.83
CA VAL A 41 1.31 -26.42 10.29
C VAL A 41 0.20 -27.43 10.59
N GLY A 42 0.59 -28.63 11.00
CA GLY A 42 -0.35 -29.75 11.13
C GLY A 42 -0.94 -30.15 9.77
N GLU A 43 -2.26 -30.22 9.68
CA GLU A 43 -3.00 -30.48 8.43
C GLU A 43 -3.44 -29.17 7.72
N GLY A 44 -2.94 -28.03 8.18
CA GLY A 44 -3.29 -26.70 7.68
C GLY A 44 -2.11 -25.89 7.14
N CYS A 45 -2.41 -24.71 6.60
CA CYS A 45 -1.45 -23.77 6.04
C CYS A 45 -1.44 -22.46 6.84
N ARG A 46 -0.28 -22.10 7.39
CA ARG A 46 -0.04 -20.80 8.01
C ARG A 46 0.45 -19.79 6.97
N LEU A 47 -0.39 -18.80 6.69
CA LEU A 47 -0.06 -17.64 5.87
C LEU A 47 0.44 -16.50 6.76
N THR A 48 1.59 -15.91 6.42
CA THR A 48 2.13 -14.71 7.08
C THR A 48 2.00 -13.53 6.14
N TYR A 49 1.24 -12.53 6.54
CA TYR A 49 1.03 -11.29 5.80
C TYR A 49 1.75 -10.12 6.44
N VAL A 50 2.22 -9.20 5.59
CA VAL A 50 2.80 -7.91 5.98
C VAL A 50 1.92 -6.82 5.38
N ALA A 51 1.15 -6.14 6.23
CA ALA A 51 0.33 -4.99 5.86
C ALA A 51 1.10 -3.69 6.13
N THR A 52 1.14 -2.76 5.18
CA THR A 52 1.79 -1.45 5.34
C THR A 52 0.82 -0.35 4.96
N ASN A 53 0.55 0.54 5.91
CA ASN A 53 -0.34 1.68 5.71
C ASN A 53 0.47 2.92 5.31
N ASN A 54 0.49 3.25 4.01
CA ASN A 54 1.07 4.47 3.46
C ASN A 54 -0.02 5.45 2.96
N THR A 55 -1.25 5.40 3.51
CA THR A 55 -2.35 6.29 3.07
C THR A 55 -2.20 7.72 3.58
N GLY A 56 -1.34 7.94 4.57
CA GLY A 56 -1.18 9.22 5.29
C GLY A 56 -2.15 9.39 6.46
N GLU A 57 -3.08 8.46 6.69
CA GLU A 57 -4.02 8.48 7.82
C GLU A 57 -4.07 7.15 8.58
N GLY A 58 -4.53 7.19 9.82
CA GLY A 58 -4.68 6.00 10.65
C GLY A 58 -5.99 5.27 10.37
N LEU A 59 -5.91 3.95 10.17
CA LEU A 59 -7.06 3.06 10.11
C LEU A 59 -7.32 2.47 11.50
N GLU A 60 -8.52 2.68 12.02
CA GLU A 60 -9.04 2.04 13.24
C GLU A 60 -9.37 0.56 12.96
N LYS A 61 -9.85 0.27 11.74
CA LYS A 61 -10.06 -1.08 11.22
C LYS A 61 -9.66 -1.19 9.76
N ALA A 62 -8.99 -2.30 9.43
CA ALA A 62 -8.77 -2.75 8.06
C ALA A 62 -8.96 -4.28 8.00
N SER A 63 -9.86 -4.75 7.14
CA SER A 63 -10.02 -6.17 6.82
C SER A 63 -10.50 -6.36 5.39
N TYR A 64 -10.09 -7.48 4.78
CA TYR A 64 -10.34 -7.78 3.37
C TYR A 64 -10.85 -9.21 3.21
N GLU A 65 -11.81 -9.40 2.33
CA GLU A 65 -12.22 -10.73 1.89
C GLU A 65 -11.26 -11.26 0.84
N VAL A 66 -10.80 -12.49 1.02
CA VAL A 66 -9.88 -13.17 0.11
C VAL A 66 -10.47 -14.51 -0.34
N ALA A 67 -10.43 -14.75 -1.64
CA ALA A 67 -10.75 -16.04 -2.24
C ALA A 67 -9.52 -16.94 -2.31
N VAL A 68 -9.67 -18.19 -1.86
CA VAL A 68 -8.63 -19.22 -1.91
C VAL A 68 -8.89 -20.13 -3.11
N PHE A 69 -7.95 -20.15 -4.05
CA PHE A 69 -8.00 -21.02 -5.22
C PHE A 69 -7.16 -22.28 -4.98
N ASP A 70 -7.73 -23.45 -5.31
CA ASP A 70 -7.01 -24.72 -5.32
C ASP A 70 -6.12 -24.87 -6.57
N GLN A 71 -5.42 -26.00 -6.71
CA GLN A 71 -4.53 -26.27 -7.85
C GLN A 71 -5.25 -26.44 -9.19
N ASP A 72 -6.56 -26.71 -9.19
CA ASP A 72 -7.37 -26.74 -10.42
C ASP A 72 -7.87 -25.33 -10.82
N GLY A 73 -7.57 -24.30 -10.01
CA GLY A 73 -7.99 -22.93 -10.23
C GLY A 73 -9.46 -22.69 -9.85
N VAL A 74 -10.04 -23.55 -9.01
CA VAL A 74 -11.41 -23.42 -8.48
C VAL A 74 -11.38 -22.71 -7.13
N VAL A 75 -12.40 -21.87 -6.85
CA VAL A 75 -12.54 -21.24 -5.53
C VAL A 75 -12.96 -22.31 -4.52
N SER A 76 -12.06 -22.61 -3.59
CA SER A 76 -12.26 -23.62 -2.54
C SER A 76 -12.98 -23.04 -1.30
N ARG A 77 -12.70 -21.78 -0.95
CA ARG A 77 -13.35 -21.03 0.15
C ARG A 77 -13.06 -19.53 0.07
N LEU A 78 -13.87 -18.74 0.77
CA LEU A 78 -13.61 -17.34 1.10
C LEU A 78 -13.13 -17.24 2.56
N LEU A 79 -12.32 -16.22 2.86
CA LEU A 79 -11.85 -15.91 4.22
C LEU A 79 -11.74 -14.39 4.41
N ILE A 80 -11.80 -13.92 5.67
CA ILE A 80 -11.52 -12.52 6.02
C ILE A 80 -10.13 -12.42 6.63
N LEU A 81 -9.27 -11.57 6.06
CA LEU A 81 -8.00 -11.17 6.66
C LEU A 81 -8.23 -9.92 7.51
N GLU A 82 -8.34 -10.10 8.82
CA GLU A 82 -8.45 -9.01 9.79
C GLU A 82 -7.07 -8.46 10.19
N PHE A 83 -6.73 -7.27 9.70
CA PHE A 83 -5.54 -6.54 10.14
C PHE A 83 -5.85 -5.61 11.32
N GLY A 84 -7.11 -5.22 11.52
CA GLY A 84 -7.55 -4.35 12.62
C GLY A 84 -6.90 -2.96 12.55
N GLN A 85 -6.52 -2.39 13.70
CA GLN A 85 -5.90 -1.06 13.74
C GLN A 85 -4.50 -1.05 13.09
N LEU A 86 -4.27 -0.03 12.26
CA LEU A 86 -3.06 0.27 11.49
C LEU A 86 -2.84 1.80 11.43
N GLN A 87 -1.94 2.32 12.25
CA GLN A 87 -1.56 3.73 12.21
C GLN A 87 -0.89 4.11 10.87
N ALA A 88 -0.94 5.41 10.53
CA ALA A 88 -0.23 5.96 9.37
C ALA A 88 1.27 5.65 9.43
N ASP A 89 1.86 5.34 8.28
CA ASP A 89 3.27 5.04 8.08
C ASP A 89 3.77 3.91 9.01
N LYS A 90 2.92 2.89 9.22
CA LYS A 90 3.28 1.68 9.98
C LYS A 90 3.04 0.41 9.18
N THR A 91 3.90 -0.56 9.48
CA THR A 91 3.79 -1.94 9.02
C THR A 91 3.32 -2.82 10.16
N LYS A 92 2.45 -3.79 9.86
CA LYS A 92 1.94 -4.80 10.78
C LYS A 92 2.11 -6.18 10.16
N VAL A 93 2.62 -7.13 10.93
CA VAL A 93 2.72 -8.54 10.53
C VAL A 93 1.60 -9.32 11.21
N VAL A 94 0.86 -10.11 10.45
CA VAL A 94 -0.24 -10.95 10.96
C VAL A 94 -0.10 -12.36 10.39
N GLN A 95 -0.43 -13.38 11.18
CA GLN A 95 -0.48 -14.77 10.74
C GLN A 95 -1.93 -15.27 10.73
N PHE A 96 -2.30 -15.99 9.68
CA PHE A 96 -3.60 -16.64 9.51
C PHE A 96 -3.40 -18.12 9.26
N ASP A 97 -4.12 -18.96 10.00
CA ASP A 97 -4.10 -20.41 9.82
C ASP A 97 -5.33 -20.87 9.02
N LEU A 98 -5.08 -21.51 7.89
CA LEU A 98 -6.07 -22.24 7.12
C LEU A 98 -6.10 -23.68 7.60
N ALA A 99 -7.14 -24.07 8.34
CA ALA A 99 -7.37 -25.46 8.70
C ALA A 99 -7.74 -26.32 7.47
N ASP A 100 -7.42 -27.61 7.55
CA ASP A 100 -7.81 -28.65 6.59
C ASP A 100 -7.39 -28.34 5.14
N MET A 101 -6.19 -27.78 4.97
CA MET A 101 -5.63 -27.34 3.69
C MET A 101 -4.11 -27.12 3.81
N ALA A 102 -3.31 -28.03 3.28
CA ALA A 102 -1.87 -27.83 3.11
C ALA A 102 -1.58 -26.65 2.15
N CYS A 103 -0.47 -25.95 2.35
CA CYS A 103 -0.08 -24.81 1.52
C CYS A 103 0.14 -25.18 0.06
N SER A 104 0.62 -26.41 -0.19
CA SER A 104 0.79 -26.98 -1.53
C SER A 104 -0.52 -27.17 -2.30
N ASN A 105 -1.67 -27.15 -1.64
CA ASN A 105 -2.98 -27.25 -2.29
C ASN A 105 -3.55 -25.88 -2.73
N ILE A 106 -2.85 -24.77 -2.45
CA ILE A 106 -3.28 -23.41 -2.78
C ILE A 106 -2.48 -22.90 -3.98
N SER A 107 -3.15 -22.55 -5.09
CA SER A 107 -2.49 -21.95 -6.26
C SER A 107 -2.42 -20.42 -6.19
N ARG A 108 -3.49 -19.81 -5.66
CA ARG A 108 -3.68 -18.36 -5.64
C ARG A 108 -4.59 -17.92 -4.49
N LEU A 109 -4.27 -16.76 -3.94
CA LEU A 109 -5.09 -15.97 -3.03
C LEU A 109 -5.45 -14.67 -3.76
N LEU A 110 -6.72 -14.28 -3.74
CA LEU A 110 -7.21 -13.09 -4.46
C LEU A 110 -8.06 -12.23 -3.54
N VAL A 111 -7.72 -10.94 -3.40
CA VAL A 111 -8.53 -9.99 -2.63
C VAL A 111 -9.81 -9.69 -3.41
N ASN A 112 -10.94 -10.18 -2.93
CA ASN A 112 -12.23 -10.04 -3.60
C ASN A 112 -12.93 -8.72 -3.24
N SER A 113 -12.85 -8.29 -1.97
CA SER A 113 -13.53 -7.09 -1.49
C SER A 113 -12.92 -6.53 -0.20
N VAL A 114 -13.28 -5.29 0.16
CA VAL A 114 -13.05 -4.72 1.50
C VAL A 114 -14.14 -5.24 2.43
N SER A 115 -13.76 -5.83 3.56
CA SER A 115 -14.71 -6.30 4.58
C SER A 115 -14.96 -5.21 5.63
N GLU A 116 -13.92 -4.56 6.15
CA GLU A 116 -14.01 -3.35 6.96
C GLU A 116 -12.89 -2.36 6.59
N CYS A 117 -13.24 -1.08 6.47
CA CYS A 117 -12.28 0.02 6.32
C CYS A 117 -12.82 1.21 7.10
N VAL A 118 -12.20 1.49 8.25
CA VAL A 118 -12.59 2.57 9.16
C VAL A 118 -11.35 3.41 9.44
N GLY A 119 -11.36 4.66 8.97
CA GLY A 119 -10.38 5.68 9.29
C GLY A 119 -10.70 6.38 10.61
N ALA A 120 -9.81 7.29 11.01
CA ALA A 120 -9.92 8.02 12.27
C ALA A 120 -11.29 8.71 12.44
N GLY A 121 -11.91 8.54 13.61
CA GLY A 121 -13.19 9.17 13.95
C GLY A 121 -14.40 8.59 13.22
N GLY A 122 -14.29 7.36 12.68
CA GLY A 122 -15.38 6.70 11.98
C GLY A 122 -15.51 7.06 10.50
N ALA A 123 -14.48 7.67 9.89
CA ALA A 123 -14.43 7.87 8.44
C ALA A 123 -14.41 6.52 7.70
N SER A 124 -14.92 6.48 6.46
CA SER A 124 -14.87 5.30 5.59
C SER A 124 -14.10 5.64 4.30
N PRO A 125 -12.75 5.62 4.33
CA PRO A 125 -11.95 5.87 3.14
C PRO A 125 -12.05 4.69 2.14
N ASP A 126 -11.67 4.94 0.89
CA ASP A 126 -11.60 3.88 -0.12
C ASP A 126 -10.31 3.07 0.03
N CYS A 127 -10.35 2.04 0.89
CA CYS A 127 -9.25 1.10 1.08
C CYS A 127 -8.92 0.27 -0.17
N MET A 128 -9.78 0.22 -1.21
CA MET A 128 -9.55 -0.62 -2.40
C MET A 128 -8.78 0.15 -3.49
N SER A 129 -9.13 1.41 -3.74
CA SER A 129 -8.50 2.24 -4.79
C SER A 129 -6.99 2.45 -4.59
N GLY A 130 -6.51 2.39 -3.34
CA GLY A 130 -5.09 2.44 -2.99
C GLY A 130 -4.43 1.08 -2.70
N LEU A 131 -5.13 -0.04 -2.88
CA LEU A 131 -4.63 -1.36 -2.51
C LEU A 131 -3.55 -1.86 -3.49
N THR A 132 -2.44 -2.35 -2.95
CA THR A 132 -1.37 -2.99 -3.70
C THR A 132 -1.04 -4.34 -3.07
N THR A 133 -0.87 -5.37 -3.90
CA THR A 133 -0.65 -6.76 -3.47
C THR A 133 0.67 -7.31 -4.01
N SER A 134 1.39 -8.07 -3.20
CA SER A 134 2.60 -8.78 -3.62
C SER A 134 2.75 -10.14 -2.92
N SER A 135 3.55 -11.05 -3.49
CA SER A 135 3.89 -12.32 -2.83
C SER A 135 5.40 -12.56 -2.85
N ARG A 136 5.90 -13.16 -1.76
CA ARG A 136 7.23 -13.78 -1.66
C ARG A 136 7.14 -15.30 -1.55
N ALA A 137 5.93 -15.85 -1.42
CA ALA A 137 5.67 -17.28 -1.43
C ALA A 137 5.49 -17.79 -2.86
N GLU A 138 5.47 -19.12 -3.03
CA GLU A 138 5.11 -19.75 -4.31
C GLU A 138 3.62 -19.56 -4.65
N ILE A 139 2.78 -19.36 -3.63
CA ILE A 139 1.36 -19.02 -3.78
C ILE A 139 1.23 -17.61 -4.37
N GLN A 140 0.48 -17.46 -5.45
CA GLN A 140 0.17 -16.16 -6.05
C GLN A 140 -0.73 -15.34 -5.13
N PHE A 141 -0.49 -14.03 -5.01
CA PHE A 141 -1.37 -13.11 -4.29
C PHE A 141 -1.67 -11.87 -5.14
N GLY A 142 -2.94 -11.52 -5.29
CA GLY A 142 -3.39 -10.49 -6.24
C GLY A 142 -4.76 -9.90 -5.92
N LEU A 143 -5.21 -9.03 -6.82
CA LEU A 143 -6.59 -8.54 -6.96
C LEU A 143 -7.31 -9.33 -8.07
#